data_AF-T0TH66-F1
#
_entry.id   AF-T0TH66-F1
#
_cell.length_a   1.000
_cell.length_b   1.000
_cell.length_c   1.000
_cell.angle_alpha   90.00
_cell.angle_beta   90.00
_cell.angle_gamma   90.00
#
_symmetry.space_group_name_H-M   'P 1'
#
loop_
_entity.id
_entity.type
_entity.pdbx_description
1 polymer ?
#
loop_
_entity_poly.entity_id
_entity_poly.type
_entity_poly.pdbx_seq_one_letter_code
_entity_poly.pdbx_strand_id
1 'polypeptide(L)'
;MIEGVDIKAHVNNYILVPPSNNSKGYYEWDMVHSPKDGSITEAPIELIEVLQKMKPEPIQYEVSSFASGNTGSTKTAKLFESILLGFGDQGGRNNALAEFVGGLLLRGVDPEITYHLAKMANNNTQEPLDDKEFERTFKSMLDKEIRRGGLDND
;
A
#
# COMPACT_ATOMS: atom_id res chain seq x y z
N MET A 1 -17.13 9.77 -16.19
CA MET A 1 -16.12 10.73 -16.71
C MET A 1 -16.86 11.89 -17.36
N ILE A 2 -16.35 13.10 -17.19
CA ILE A 2 -16.89 14.30 -17.85
C ILE A 2 -16.33 14.31 -19.28
N GLU A 3 -17.20 14.42 -20.28
CA GLU A 3 -16.77 14.44 -21.68
C GLU A 3 -15.88 15.67 -21.95
N GLY A 4 -14.75 15.45 -22.63
CA GLY A 4 -13.79 16.51 -22.94
C GLY A 4 -12.89 16.96 -21.79
N VAL A 5 -12.95 16.30 -20.62
CA VAL A 5 -12.13 16.67 -19.44
C VAL A 5 -11.30 15.47 -18.97
N ASP A 6 -9.98 15.65 -18.94
CA ASP A 6 -9.03 14.68 -18.39
C ASP A 6 -8.53 15.11 -17.00
N ILE A 7 -8.57 14.19 -16.02
CA ILE A 7 -8.02 14.43 -14.68
C ILE A 7 -6.61 13.82 -14.60
N LYS A 8 -5.62 14.66 -14.31
CA LYS A 8 -4.22 14.25 -14.12
C LYS A 8 -3.82 14.41 -12.65
N ALA A 9 -3.83 13.32 -11.88
CA ALA A 9 -3.57 13.35 -10.43
C ALA A 9 -2.34 12.55 -9.96
N HIS A 10 -1.62 11.90 -10.88
CA HIS A 10 -0.41 11.13 -10.55
C HIS A 10 0.86 11.97 -10.76
N VAL A 11 1.90 11.74 -9.95
CA VAL A 11 3.18 12.48 -10.01
C VAL A 11 3.91 12.38 -11.37
N ASN A 12 3.63 11.32 -12.13
CA ASN A 12 4.20 11.11 -13.47
C ASN A 12 3.30 11.62 -14.61
N ASN A 13 2.23 12.34 -14.29
CA ASN A 13 1.41 12.99 -15.31
C ASN A 13 1.94 14.39 -15.60
N TYR A 14 2.12 14.67 -16.88
CA TYR A 14 2.56 15.98 -17.37
C TYR A 14 1.46 16.59 -18.23
N ILE A 15 1.36 17.91 -18.19
CA ILE A 15 0.52 18.70 -19.09
C ILE A 15 1.41 19.64 -19.89
N LEU A 16 1.07 19.86 -21.15
CA LEU A 16 1.71 20.90 -21.96
C LEU A 16 1.09 22.24 -21.61
N VAL A 17 1.92 23.24 -21.35
CA VAL A 17 1.47 24.61 -21.04
C VAL A 17 1.94 25.59 -22.12
N PRO A 18 1.19 26.66 -22.41
CA PRO A 18 1.68 27.73 -23.26
C PRO A 18 3.02 28.31 -22.74
N PRO A 19 3.94 28.73 -23.62
CA PRO A 19 3.82 28.82 -25.07
C PRO A 19 4.40 27.59 -25.82
N SER A 20 4.11 26.36 -25.37
CA SER A 20 4.65 25.14 -26.01
C SER A 20 4.22 24.99 -27.48
N ASN A 21 5.10 24.44 -28.32
CA ASN A 21 4.83 24.18 -29.74
C ASN A 21 5.22 22.75 -30.16
N ASN A 22 4.63 22.28 -31.26
CA ASN A 22 4.99 21.05 -31.94
C ASN A 22 4.69 21.16 -33.45
N SER A 23 4.93 20.09 -34.20
CA SER A 23 4.70 20.06 -35.66
C SER A 23 3.24 20.26 -36.09
N LYS A 24 2.27 20.14 -35.17
CA LYS A 24 0.83 20.31 -35.43
C LYS A 24 0.29 21.67 -34.99
N GLY A 25 1.05 22.47 -34.24
CA GLY A 25 0.61 23.78 -33.78
C GLY A 25 1.30 24.27 -32.51
N TYR A 26 0.77 25.36 -31.96
CA TYR A 26 1.27 26.02 -30.76
C TYR A 26 0.12 26.23 -29.76
N TYR A 27 0.44 26.18 -28.47
CA TYR A 27 -0.48 26.48 -27.37
C TYR A 27 -0.28 27.93 -26.95
N GLU A 28 -1.37 28.69 -26.83
CA GLU A 28 -1.35 30.07 -26.32
C GLU A 28 -2.15 30.20 -25.04
N TRP A 29 -1.79 31.20 -24.23
CA TRP A 29 -2.59 31.56 -23.06
C TRP A 29 -3.91 32.18 -23.53
N ASP A 30 -5.02 31.68 -22.99
CA ASP A 30 -6.31 32.36 -23.12
C ASP A 30 -6.29 33.60 -22.22
N MET A 31 -5.91 34.74 -22.80
CA MET A 31 -5.81 36.02 -22.08
C MET A 31 -7.17 36.62 -21.70
N VAL A 32 -8.28 36.05 -22.18
CA VAL A 32 -9.65 36.51 -21.88
C VAL A 32 -10.17 35.86 -20.62
N HIS A 33 -9.96 34.55 -20.47
CA HIS A 33 -10.52 33.76 -19.36
C HIS A 33 -9.50 33.32 -18.31
N SER A 34 -8.19 33.44 -18.58
CA SER A 34 -7.14 33.03 -17.62
C SER A 34 -6.69 34.19 -16.71
N PRO A 35 -6.17 33.87 -15.51
CA PRO A 35 -5.46 34.85 -14.68
C PRO A 35 -4.29 35.52 -15.42
N LYS A 36 -4.12 36.83 -15.22
CA LYS A 36 -3.06 37.62 -15.89
C LYS A 36 -1.64 37.20 -15.52
N ASP A 37 -1.47 36.58 -14.37
CA ASP A 37 -0.19 36.07 -13.88
C ASP A 37 0.12 34.65 -14.35
N GLY A 38 -0.77 34.03 -15.14
CA GLY A 38 -0.61 32.66 -15.63
C GLY A 38 -0.74 31.59 -14.55
N SER A 39 -1.27 31.94 -13.37
CA SER A 39 -1.54 30.98 -12.31
C SER A 39 -2.62 29.99 -12.72
N ILE A 40 -2.50 28.75 -12.20
CA ILE A 40 -3.57 27.76 -12.30
C ILE A 40 -4.69 28.20 -11.36
N THR A 41 -5.88 28.41 -11.90
CA THR A 41 -7.05 28.78 -11.10
C THR A 41 -7.53 27.60 -10.25
N GLU A 42 -8.12 27.91 -9.10
CA GLU A 42 -8.87 26.92 -8.34
C GLU A 42 -10.06 26.41 -9.15
N ALA A 43 -10.37 25.12 -8.99
CA ALA A 43 -11.50 24.51 -9.64
C ALA A 43 -12.83 25.07 -9.10
N PRO A 44 -13.81 25.38 -9.95
CA PRO A 44 -15.11 25.84 -9.50
C PRO A 44 -15.83 24.75 -8.68
N ILE A 45 -16.65 25.17 -7.72
CA ILE A 45 -17.35 24.26 -6.79
C ILE A 45 -18.23 23.27 -7.55
N GLU A 46 -18.89 23.73 -8.61
CA GLU A 46 -19.75 22.91 -9.45
C GLU A 46 -18.98 21.75 -10.10
N LEU A 47 -17.74 21.98 -10.52
CA LEU A 47 -16.88 20.92 -11.05
C LEU A 47 -16.52 19.91 -9.96
N ILE A 48 -16.21 20.39 -8.75
CA ILE A 48 -15.91 19.53 -7.60
C ILE A 48 -17.12 18.64 -7.27
N GLU A 49 -18.33 19.19 -7.26
CA GLU A 49 -19.56 18.43 -7.00
C GLU A 49 -19.81 17.35 -8.06
N VAL A 50 -19.61 17.66 -9.34
CA VAL A 50 -19.73 16.68 -10.42
C VAL A 50 -18.71 15.56 -10.24
N LEU A 51 -17.45 15.89 -9.92
CA LEU A 51 -16.41 14.90 -9.67
C LEU A 51 -16.69 14.02 -8.45
N GLN A 52 -17.25 14.58 -7.39
CA GLN A 52 -17.66 13.82 -6.20
C GLN A 52 -18.79 12.84 -6.50
N LYS A 53 -19.78 13.24 -7.30
CA LYS A 53 -20.87 12.36 -7.76
C LYS A 53 -20.39 11.26 -8.70
N MET A 54 -19.25 11.46 -9.38
CA MET A 54 -18.62 10.47 -10.25
C MET A 54 -17.68 9.51 -9.51
N LYS A 55 -17.42 9.71 -8.22
CA LYS A 55 -16.65 8.72 -7.45
C LYS A 55 -17.41 7.39 -7.52
N PRO A 56 -16.74 6.28 -7.88
CA PRO A 56 -17.37 4.98 -7.72
C PRO A 56 -17.81 4.89 -6.26
N GLU A 57 -19.06 4.47 -6.04
CA GLU A 57 -19.51 4.11 -4.69
C GLU A 57 -18.44 3.19 -4.10
N PRO A 58 -17.96 3.45 -2.87
CA PRO A 58 -17.04 2.54 -2.23
C PRO A 58 -17.66 1.15 -2.30
N ILE A 59 -16.92 0.15 -2.76
CA ILE A 59 -17.40 -1.23 -2.81
C ILE A 59 -17.88 -1.56 -1.40
N GLN A 60 -19.19 -1.56 -1.19
CA GLN A 60 -19.79 -1.96 0.08
C GLN A 60 -19.70 -3.48 0.10
N TYR A 61 -18.62 -4.01 0.64
CA TYR A 61 -18.58 -5.41 1.03
C TYR A 61 -19.65 -5.60 2.11
N GLU A 62 -20.65 -6.45 1.87
CA GLU A 62 -21.53 -6.91 2.94
C GLU A 62 -20.69 -7.72 3.94
N VAL A 63 -20.18 -7.03 4.98
CA VAL A 63 -19.31 -7.62 6.00
C VAL A 63 -20.01 -8.77 6.74
N SER A 64 -21.34 -8.74 6.79
CA SER A 64 -22.24 -9.79 7.29
C SER A 64 -22.00 -11.16 6.62
N SER A 65 -21.48 -11.19 5.38
CA SER A 65 -21.18 -12.43 4.65
C SER A 65 -19.83 -13.07 5.01
N PHE A 66 -18.94 -12.37 5.73
CA PHE A 66 -17.68 -12.95 6.23
C PHE A 66 -17.85 -13.76 7.51
N ALA A 67 -19.05 -13.79 8.09
CA ALA A 67 -19.39 -14.63 9.23
C ALA A 67 -19.53 -16.10 8.81
N SER A 68 -18.40 -16.72 8.43
CA SER A 68 -18.31 -18.16 8.28
C SER A 68 -18.23 -18.79 9.66
N GLY A 69 -19.11 -19.76 9.93
CA GLY A 69 -19.14 -20.51 11.18
C GLY A 69 -17.75 -21.06 11.51
N ASN A 70 -17.30 -20.78 12.73
CA ASN A 70 -15.97 -21.06 13.27
C ASN A 70 -15.44 -22.46 12.92
N THR A 71 -14.73 -22.59 11.81
CA THR A 71 -13.76 -23.66 11.56
C THR A 71 -12.40 -23.11 11.98
N GLY A 72 -11.81 -23.64 13.05
CA GLY A 72 -10.64 -23.03 13.71
C GLY A 72 -9.54 -22.56 12.75
N SER A 73 -8.96 -21.38 13.04
CA SER A 73 -7.92 -20.76 12.21
C SER A 73 -6.67 -21.65 12.12
N THR A 74 -6.35 -22.07 10.89
CA THR A 74 -5.16 -22.87 10.60
C THR A 74 -3.89 -22.05 10.83
N LYS A 75 -2.73 -22.71 11.00
CA LYS A 75 -1.44 -21.99 11.10
C LYS A 75 -1.17 -21.06 9.92
N THR A 76 -1.63 -21.42 8.73
CA THR A 76 -1.48 -20.57 7.53
C THR A 76 -2.47 -19.41 7.53
N ALA A 77 -3.71 -19.62 7.97
CA ALA A 77 -4.68 -18.55 8.15
C ALA A 77 -4.18 -17.48 9.13
N LYS A 78 -3.60 -17.91 10.27
CA LYS A 78 -2.97 -17.00 11.24
C LYS A 78 -1.87 -16.12 10.64
N LEU A 79 -1.07 -16.63 9.68
CA LEU A 79 -0.08 -15.79 9.00
C LEU A 79 -0.78 -14.66 8.22
N PHE A 80 -1.82 -14.97 7.45
CA PHE A 80 -2.56 -13.94 6.72
C PHE A 80 -3.28 -12.96 7.67
N GLU A 81 -3.87 -13.47 8.75
CA GLU A 81 -4.50 -12.65 9.79
C GLU A 81 -3.50 -11.69 10.44
N SER A 82 -2.28 -12.14 10.77
CA SER A 82 -1.22 -11.31 11.37
C SER A 82 -0.76 -10.15 10.50
N ILE A 83 -0.88 -10.24 9.16
CA ILE A 83 -0.58 -9.08 8.28
C ILE A 83 -1.50 -7.91 8.64
N LEU A 84 -2.78 -8.19 8.92
CA LEU A 84 -3.78 -7.17 9.22
C LEU A 84 -3.86 -6.84 10.70
N LEU A 85 -3.85 -7.85 11.57
CA LEU A 85 -4.02 -7.71 13.01
C LEU A 85 -2.72 -7.36 13.76
N GLY A 86 -1.58 -7.48 13.07
CA GLY A 86 -0.27 -7.32 13.67
C GLY A 86 0.10 -8.47 14.62
N PHE A 87 0.98 -8.16 15.58
CA PHE A 87 1.59 -9.14 16.50
C PHE A 87 0.95 -9.19 17.89
N GLY A 88 -0.26 -8.62 18.04
CA GLY A 88 -1.03 -8.60 19.28
C GLY A 88 -0.51 -7.63 20.34
N ASP A 89 -1.10 -7.72 21.54
CA ASP A 89 -1.00 -6.70 22.58
C ASP A 89 0.02 -7.11 23.66
N GLN A 90 0.83 -6.14 24.11
CA GLN A 90 1.75 -6.16 25.27
C GLN A 90 2.44 -7.49 25.62
N GLY A 91 3.68 -7.65 25.15
CA GLY A 91 4.60 -8.73 25.49
C GLY A 91 4.63 -9.85 24.45
N GLY A 92 5.83 -10.31 24.07
CA GLY A 92 5.99 -11.41 23.12
C GLY A 92 5.87 -11.05 21.63
N ARG A 93 5.76 -9.76 21.27
CA ARG A 93 5.77 -9.27 19.87
C ARG A 93 6.97 -9.75 19.07
N ASN A 94 8.14 -9.80 19.69
CA ASN A 94 9.36 -10.35 19.09
C ASN A 94 9.23 -11.86 18.81
N ASN A 95 8.58 -12.62 19.68
CA ASN A 95 8.29 -14.04 19.45
C ASN A 95 7.25 -14.21 18.33
N ALA A 96 6.20 -13.39 18.31
CA ALA A 96 5.19 -13.41 17.26
C ALA A 96 5.79 -13.04 15.89
N LEU A 97 6.63 -12.00 15.83
CA LEU A 97 7.41 -11.66 14.64
C LEU A 97 8.31 -12.81 14.21
N ALA A 98 9.00 -13.46 15.15
CA ALA A 98 9.87 -14.60 14.84
C ALA A 98 9.08 -15.80 14.28
N GLU A 99 7.94 -16.13 14.88
CA GLU A 99 7.03 -17.16 14.40
C GLU A 99 6.46 -16.83 13.02
N PHE A 100 6.10 -15.57 12.79
CA PHE A 100 5.60 -15.08 11.51
C PHE A 100 6.64 -15.20 10.40
N VAL A 101 7.84 -14.64 10.61
CA VAL A 101 8.95 -14.68 9.65
C VAL A 101 9.36 -16.13 9.38
N GLY A 102 9.57 -16.94 10.43
CA GLY A 102 9.91 -18.35 10.28
C GLY A 102 8.82 -19.15 9.56
N GLY A 103 7.54 -18.82 9.79
CA GLY A 103 6.40 -19.44 9.14
C GLY A 103 6.34 -19.17 7.63
N LEU A 104 6.66 -17.95 7.21
CA LEU A 104 6.71 -17.55 5.79
C LEU A 104 7.92 -18.18 5.08
N LEU A 105 9.10 -18.08 5.68
CA LEU A 105 10.33 -18.65 5.12
C LEU A 105 10.24 -20.17 4.97
N LEU A 106 9.69 -20.88 5.96
CA LEU A 106 9.44 -22.32 5.88
C LEU A 106 8.51 -22.73 4.72
N ARG A 107 7.66 -21.82 4.24
CA ARG A 107 6.77 -22.04 3.10
C ARG A 107 7.39 -21.60 1.78
N GLY A 108 8.66 -21.20 1.76
CA GLY A 108 9.38 -20.78 0.56
C GLY A 108 9.03 -19.37 0.08
N VAL A 109 8.48 -18.51 0.95
CA VAL A 109 8.29 -17.10 0.61
C VAL A 109 9.66 -16.43 0.53
N ASP A 110 9.89 -15.66 -0.53
CA ASP A 110 11.13 -14.94 -0.76
C ASP A 110 11.52 -14.05 0.45
N PRO A 111 12.80 -13.96 0.85
CA PRO A 111 13.23 -13.16 1.99
C PRO A 111 12.86 -11.67 1.92
N GLU A 112 12.94 -11.05 0.74
CA GLU A 112 12.60 -9.63 0.55
C GLU A 112 11.08 -9.43 0.70
N ILE A 113 10.28 -10.32 0.12
CA ILE A 113 8.82 -10.32 0.31
C ILE A 113 8.47 -10.53 1.79
N THR A 114 9.13 -11.47 2.45
CA THR A 114 8.94 -11.76 3.88
C THR A 114 9.25 -10.53 4.74
N TYR A 115 10.31 -9.79 4.43
CA TYR A 115 10.67 -8.54 5.10
C TYR A 115 9.55 -7.51 5.02
N HIS A 116 9.01 -7.29 3.82
CA HIS A 116 7.93 -6.32 3.62
C HIS A 116 6.63 -6.73 4.29
N LEU A 117 6.25 -8.02 4.25
CA LEU A 117 5.09 -8.54 4.97
C LEU A 117 5.25 -8.37 6.49
N ALA A 118 6.45 -8.61 7.01
CA ALA A 118 6.74 -8.44 8.43
C ALA A 118 6.71 -6.95 8.85
N LYS A 119 7.23 -6.04 8.02
CA LYS A 119 7.11 -4.59 8.23
C LYS A 119 5.64 -4.15 8.26
N MET A 120 4.81 -4.65 7.33
CA MET A 120 3.37 -4.34 7.30
C MET A 120 2.68 -4.82 8.58
N ALA A 121 2.91 -6.06 9.00
CA ALA A 121 2.36 -6.61 10.24
C ALA A 121 2.82 -5.82 11.49
N ASN A 122 4.10 -5.44 11.55
CA ASN A 122 4.62 -4.61 12.65
C ASN A 122 3.95 -3.24 12.69
N ASN A 123 3.77 -2.58 11.54
CA ASN A 123 3.12 -1.27 11.44
C ASN A 123 1.64 -1.31 11.84
N ASN A 124 0.98 -2.45 11.63
CA ASN A 124 -0.41 -2.67 12.05
C ASN A 124 -0.55 -3.10 13.52
N THR A 125 0.56 -3.32 14.22
CA THR A 125 0.56 -3.65 15.65
C THR A 125 0.32 -2.38 16.47
N GLN A 126 -0.57 -2.42 17.47
CA GLN A 126 -0.96 -1.24 18.27
C GLN A 126 0.24 -0.49 18.86
N GLU A 127 1.24 -1.23 19.34
CA GLU A 127 2.55 -0.71 19.69
C GLU A 127 3.61 -1.47 18.90
N PRO A 128 4.07 -0.94 17.76
CA PRO A 128 5.06 -1.59 16.93
C PRO A 128 6.39 -1.80 17.66
N LEU A 129 7.13 -2.82 17.26
CA LEU A 129 8.55 -2.92 17.62
C LEU A 129 9.30 -1.75 16.98
N ASP A 130 10.28 -1.20 17.69
CA ASP A 130 11.21 -0.24 17.08
C ASP A 130 12.03 -0.91 15.97
N ASP A 131 12.60 -0.11 15.07
CA ASP A 131 13.35 -0.63 13.93
C ASP A 131 14.51 -1.53 14.37
N LYS A 132 15.21 -1.21 15.47
CA LYS A 132 16.36 -2.00 15.91
C LYS A 132 15.94 -3.38 16.40
N GLU A 133 14.86 -3.46 17.16
CA GLU A 133 14.31 -4.72 17.66
C GLU A 133 13.71 -5.56 16.53
N PHE A 134 13.00 -4.91 15.60
CA PHE A 134 12.47 -5.54 14.40
C PHE A 134 13.61 -6.16 13.56
N GLU A 135 14.60 -5.35 13.17
CA GLU A 135 15.72 -5.80 12.32
C GLU A 135 16.51 -6.94 12.97
N ARG A 136 16.76 -6.85 14.28
CA ARG A 136 17.44 -7.92 15.03
C ARG A 136 16.67 -9.23 14.95
N THR A 137 15.36 -9.18 15.14
CA THR A 137 14.49 -10.37 15.15
C THR A 137 14.38 -10.96 13.76
N PHE A 138 14.13 -10.13 12.75
CA PHE A 138 14.06 -10.55 11.36
C PHE A 138 15.35 -11.23 10.90
N LYS A 139 16.51 -10.58 11.12
CA LYS A 139 17.81 -11.11 10.75
C LYS A 139 18.10 -12.44 11.45
N SER A 140 17.79 -12.56 12.75
CA SER A 140 17.97 -13.81 13.48
C SER A 140 17.19 -14.98 12.86
N MET A 141 16.00 -14.72 12.34
CA MET A 141 15.18 -15.75 11.69
C MET A 141 15.65 -16.07 10.28
N LEU A 142 16.03 -15.06 9.51
CA LEU A 142 16.59 -15.25 8.17
C LEU A 142 17.89 -16.07 8.23
N ASP A 143 18.81 -15.72 9.13
CA ASP A 143 20.07 -16.45 9.32
C ASP A 143 19.82 -17.91 9.71
N LYS A 144 18.76 -18.17 10.51
CA LYS A 144 18.37 -19.53 10.90
C LYS A 144 17.82 -20.32 9.72
N GLU A 145 17.03 -19.69 8.85
CA GLU A 145 16.52 -20.33 7.63
C GLU A 145 17.64 -20.65 6.65
N ILE A 146 18.56 -19.71 6.39
CA ILE A 146 19.70 -19.91 5.48
C ILE A 146 20.54 -21.11 5.94
N ARG A 147 20.79 -21.23 7.25
CA ARG A 147 21.48 -22.40 7.81
C ARG A 147 20.71 -23.70 7.58
N ARG A 148 19.37 -23.68 7.67
CA ARG A 148 18.56 -24.87 7.41
C ARG A 148 18.63 -25.27 5.93
N GLY A 149 18.39 -24.32 5.01
CA GLY A 149 18.47 -24.58 3.58
C GLY A 149 19.87 -24.97 3.10
N GLY A 150 20.94 -24.51 3.76
CA GLY A 150 22.30 -24.95 3.47
C GLY A 150 22.62 -26.36 3.94
N LEU A 151 21.98 -26.84 5.02
CA LEU A 151 22.16 -28.21 5.54
C LEU A 151 21.36 -29.27 4.75
N ASP A 152 20.29 -28.85 4.06
CA ASP A 152 19.46 -29.75 3.25
C ASP A 152 20.04 -29.98 1.83
N ASN A 153 21.13 -29.30 1.46
CA ASN A 153 21.79 -29.39 0.16
C ASN A 153 23.16 -30.12 0.17
N ASP A 154 23.54 -30.73 1.30
CA ASP A 154 24.73 -31.60 1.49
C ASP A 154 24.31 -33.06 1.77
#